data_AF-A0A9Q0C3Z0-F1
#
_entry.id   AF-A0A9Q0C3Z0-F1
#
_cell.length_a   1.000
_cell.length_b   1.000
_cell.length_c   1.000
_cell.angle_alpha   90.00
_cell.angle_beta   90.00
_cell.angle_gamma   90.00
#
_symmetry.space_group_name_H-M   'P 1'
#
loop_
_entity.id
_entity.type
_entity.pdbx_description
1 polymer ?
#
loop_
_entity_poly.entity_id
_entity_poly.type
_entity_poly.pdbx_seq_one_letter_code
_entity_poly.pdbx_strand_id
1 'polypeptide(L)'
;MECADSLCPKCVTEHFRKGEKHHFLQIRHYVHSDAVHVDDITELLDIAKIQQYIANGAKVVHLNPKTSKANPEGVLKSYIGGTPCTICTRAISKPNLFCSIACKVLIQALLYPGTSIPK
;
A
#
# COMPACT_ATOMS: atom_id res chain seq x y z
N MET A 1 23.84 7.33 1.26
CA MET A 1 23.45 6.51 2.43
C MET A 1 23.89 5.11 2.11
N GLU A 2 24.87 4.59 2.84
CA GLU A 2 25.46 3.28 2.54
C GLU A 2 24.53 2.16 3.01
N CYS A 3 24.34 1.16 2.16
CA CYS A 3 23.62 -0.05 2.48
C CYS A 3 24.34 -0.76 3.64
N ALA A 4 23.69 -0.87 4.80
CA ALA A 4 24.24 -1.56 5.97
C ALA A 4 23.85 -3.05 5.97
N ASP A 5 23.90 -3.70 4.80
CA ASP A 5 23.61 -5.12 4.72
C ASP A 5 24.87 -5.95 5.02
N SER A 6 24.79 -6.85 5.99
CA SER A 6 25.76 -7.93 6.19
C SER A 6 25.57 -8.99 5.10
N LEU A 7 25.94 -8.66 3.86
CA LEU A 7 25.89 -9.58 2.73
C LEU A 7 27.12 -10.51 2.72
N CYS A 8 26.93 -11.76 2.33
CA CYS A 8 28.06 -12.64 2.08
C CYS A 8 28.87 -12.17 0.84
N PRO A 9 30.16 -12.54 0.71
CA PRO A 9 31.02 -12.09 -0.40
C PRO A 9 30.52 -12.43 -1.82
N LYS A 10 29.59 -13.38 -1.95
CA LYS A 10 28.96 -13.71 -3.24
C LYS A 10 27.81 -12.76 -3.57
N CYS A 11 26.94 -12.46 -2.59
CA CYS A 11 25.79 -11.58 -2.76
C CYS A 11 26.20 -10.11 -2.94
N VAL A 12 27.30 -9.70 -2.31
CA VAL A 12 27.82 -8.31 -2.42
C VAL A 12 28.21 -7.94 -3.85
N THR A 13 28.81 -8.89 -4.59
CA THR A 13 29.27 -8.65 -5.97
C THR A 13 28.09 -8.50 -6.94
N GLU A 14 27.03 -9.31 -6.80
CA GLU A 14 25.82 -9.15 -7.62
C GLU A 14 25.08 -7.85 -7.30
N HIS A 15 24.98 -7.51 -6.02
CA HIS A 15 24.33 -6.30 -5.53
C HIS A 15 25.01 -5.02 -6.07
N PHE A 16 26.34 -4.95 -6.00
CA PHE A 16 27.10 -3.82 -6.55
C PHE A 16 27.17 -3.83 -8.09
N ARG A 17 27.28 -5.00 -8.73
CA ARG A 17 27.42 -5.11 -10.20
C ARG A 17 26.18 -4.65 -10.95
N LYS A 18 24.99 -4.78 -10.36
CA LYS A 18 23.76 -4.27 -10.97
C LYS A 18 23.54 -2.77 -10.78
N GLY A 19 24.39 -2.07 -10.01
CA GLY A 19 24.17 -0.66 -9.67
C GLY A 19 22.79 -0.44 -9.05
N GLU A 20 22.28 -1.43 -8.31
CA GLU A 20 20.93 -1.40 -7.75
C GLU A 20 20.81 -0.21 -6.80
N LYS A 21 20.04 0.80 -7.23
CA LYS A 21 19.59 1.85 -6.32
C LYS A 21 18.64 1.20 -5.34
N HIS A 22 18.97 1.21 -4.05
CA HIS A 22 18.00 0.88 -3.03
C HIS A 22 16.84 1.86 -3.11
N HIS A 23 15.64 1.33 -3.28
CA HIS A 23 14.43 2.13 -3.17
C HIS A 23 14.05 2.22 -1.69
N PHE A 24 14.05 3.43 -1.17
CA PHE A 24 13.68 3.69 0.22
C PHE A 24 12.21 4.05 0.27
N LEU A 25 11.40 3.17 0.87
CA LEU A 25 9.99 3.45 1.12
C LEU A 25 9.81 3.91 2.57
N GLN A 26 9.42 5.17 2.77
CA GLN A 26 9.19 5.71 4.11
C GLN A 26 7.77 5.41 4.60
N ILE A 27 7.66 4.56 5.62
CA ILE A 27 6.40 4.30 6.33
C ILE A 27 6.14 5.41 7.35
N ARG A 28 4.93 5.98 7.29
CA ARG A 28 4.44 7.01 8.20
C ARG A 28 3.41 6.41 9.13
N HIS A 29 3.77 6.33 10.40
CA HIS A 29 2.93 5.80 11.47
C HIS A 29 2.03 6.91 12.02
N TYR A 30 0.75 6.90 11.63
CA TYR A 30 -0.28 7.77 12.21
C TYR A 30 -1.07 7.01 13.28
N VAL A 31 -1.74 7.75 14.17
CA VAL A 31 -2.50 7.22 15.32
C VAL A 31 -3.47 6.07 14.95
N HIS A 32 -4.02 6.08 13.74
CA HIS A 32 -5.03 5.10 13.30
C HIS A 32 -4.67 4.36 12.02
N SER A 33 -3.47 4.54 11.49
CA SER A 33 -3.08 3.95 10.21
C SER A 33 -1.61 4.13 9.92
N ASP A 34 -1.01 3.11 9.31
CA ASP A 34 0.26 3.24 8.62
C ASP A 34 0.00 3.60 7.16
N ALA A 35 0.74 4.57 6.65
CA ALA A 35 0.61 5.03 5.28
C ALA A 35 1.98 5.33 4.65
N VAL A 36 1.99 5.44 3.34
CA VAL A 36 3.14 5.90 2.54
C VAL A 36 2.65 7.00 1.61
N HIS A 37 3.54 7.95 1.29
CA HIS A 37 3.20 8.95 0.28
C HIS A 37 3.01 8.27 -1.07
N VAL A 38 2.08 8.81 -1.86
CA VAL A 38 1.83 8.34 -3.23
C VAL A 38 3.11 8.39 -4.05
N ASP A 39 3.83 9.51 -4.00
CA ASP A 39 5.05 9.70 -4.81
C ASP A 39 6.12 8.65 -4.47
N ASP A 40 6.31 8.32 -3.19
CA ASP A 40 7.30 7.33 -2.71
C ASP A 40 7.00 5.90 -3.17
N ILE A 41 5.73 5.56 -3.46
CA ILE A 41 5.33 4.18 -3.77
C ILE A 41 4.95 3.97 -5.23
N THR A 42 4.63 5.03 -5.98
CA THR A 42 4.21 4.91 -7.39
C THR A 42 5.26 4.27 -8.29
N GLU A 43 6.55 4.40 -7.97
CA GLU A 43 7.64 3.76 -8.71
C GLU A 43 7.83 2.27 -8.35
N LEU A 44 7.26 1.83 -7.22
CA LEU A 44 7.44 0.49 -6.66
C LEU A 44 6.25 -0.44 -6.82
N LEU A 45 5.04 0.11 -6.85
CA LEU A 45 3.82 -0.67 -6.84
C LEU A 45 2.74 0.03 -7.66
N ASP A 46 1.98 -0.76 -8.42
CA ASP A 46 0.73 -0.29 -9.00
C ASP A 46 -0.28 0.04 -7.90
N ILE A 47 -0.49 1.33 -7.64
CA ILE A 47 -1.48 1.83 -6.70
C ILE A 47 -2.82 2.18 -7.35
N ALA A 48 -3.03 1.83 -8.63
CA ALA A 48 -4.30 2.05 -9.30
C ALA A 48 -5.45 1.35 -8.54
N LYS A 49 -6.60 2.03 -8.50
CA LYS A 49 -7.83 1.61 -7.82
C LYS A 49 -7.72 1.49 -6.29
N ILE A 50 -6.60 1.92 -5.69
CA ILE A 50 -6.49 2.10 -4.23
C ILE A 50 -6.94 3.52 -3.87
N GLN A 51 -7.78 3.63 -2.85
CA GLN A 51 -8.17 4.92 -2.28
C GLN A 51 -6.94 5.69 -1.79
N GLN A 52 -6.77 6.91 -2.31
CA GLN A 52 -5.81 7.88 -1.80
C GLN A 52 -6.48 8.76 -0.75
N TYR A 53 -5.72 9.14 0.27
CA TYR A 53 -6.13 10.00 1.37
C TYR A 53 -5.23 11.22 1.44
N ILE A 54 -5.70 12.30 2.07
CA ILE A 54 -4.85 13.44 2.42
C ILE A 54 -4.52 13.31 3.91
N ALA A 55 -3.23 13.25 4.25
CA ALA A 55 -2.74 13.24 5.63
C ALA A 55 -1.63 14.28 5.75
N ASN A 56 -1.78 15.22 6.69
CA ASN A 56 -0.85 16.34 6.88
C ASN A 56 -0.51 17.09 5.58
N GLY A 57 -1.51 17.30 4.72
CA GLY A 57 -1.36 18.01 3.45
C GLY A 57 -0.77 17.20 2.29
N ALA A 58 -0.31 15.96 2.52
CA ALA A 58 0.23 15.08 1.49
C ALA A 58 -0.75 13.98 1.08
N LYS A 59 -0.67 13.54 -0.18
CA LYS A 59 -1.42 12.37 -0.65
C LYS A 59 -0.73 11.09 -0.18
N VAL A 60 -1.49 10.22 0.46
CA VAL A 60 -1.02 8.97 1.02
C VAL A 60 -1.92 7.79 0.64
N VAL A 61 -1.35 6.59 0.64
CA VAL A 61 -2.10 5.33 0.61
C VAL A 61 -1.86 4.57 1.91
N HIS A 62 -2.93 4.00 2.48
CA HIS A 62 -2.78 3.18 3.68
C HIS A 62 -2.20 1.81 3.33
N LEU A 63 -1.29 1.32 4.17
CA LEU A 63 -0.74 -0.02 4.04
C LEU A 63 -1.80 -1.07 4.36
N ASN A 64 -2.49 -0.89 5.49
CA ASN A 64 -3.47 -1.83 6.03
C ASN A 64 -4.89 -1.25 6.02
N PRO A 65 -5.94 -2.08 6.01
CA PRO A 65 -7.30 -1.62 6.21
C PRO A 65 -7.39 -0.95 7.59
N LYS A 66 -8.07 0.20 7.69
CA LYS A 66 -8.28 0.84 9.00
C LYS A 66 -9.01 -0.13 9.94
N THR A 67 -8.50 -0.26 11.16
CA THR A 67 -9.03 -1.15 12.21
C THR A 67 -10.30 -0.63 12.86
N SER A 68 -10.72 0.62 12.57
CA SER A 68 -11.99 1.12 13.08
C SER A 68 -13.11 0.23 12.59
N LYS A 69 -13.68 -0.57 13.52
CA LYS A 69 -14.96 -1.27 13.33
C LYS A 69 -15.86 -0.29 12.60
N ALA A 70 -16.40 -0.70 11.46
CA ALA A 70 -17.24 0.16 10.65
C ALA A 70 -18.32 0.75 11.55
N ASN A 71 -18.14 2.01 11.97
CA ASN A 71 -19.15 2.66 12.80
C ASN A 71 -20.38 2.76 11.89
N PRO A 72 -21.56 2.26 12.27
CA PRO A 72 -22.74 2.24 11.40
C PRO A 72 -23.06 3.63 10.81
N GLU A 73 -22.74 4.69 11.54
CA GLU A 73 -22.89 6.08 11.08
C GLU A 73 -21.83 6.52 10.05
N GLY A 74 -20.61 5.99 10.13
CA GLY A 74 -19.55 6.25 9.16
C GLY A 74 -19.81 5.57 7.82
N VAL A 75 -20.43 4.38 7.86
CA VAL A 75 -20.96 3.64 6.71
C VAL A 75 -21.99 4.51 5.98
N LEU A 76 -22.98 5.07 6.67
CA LEU A 76 -24.00 5.92 6.02
C LEU A 76 -23.43 7.19 5.36
N LYS A 77 -22.43 7.87 5.96
CA LYS A 77 -21.79 9.06 5.35
C LYS A 77 -20.91 8.74 4.14
N SER A 78 -20.39 7.52 4.03
CA SER A 78 -19.51 7.12 2.92
C SER A 78 -20.22 6.29 1.84
N TYR A 79 -21.46 5.87 2.06
CA TYR A 79 -22.31 5.22 1.04
C TYR A 79 -22.93 6.21 0.04
N ILE A 80 -23.11 7.48 0.42
CA ILE A 80 -23.62 8.51 -0.51
C ILE A 80 -22.51 8.85 -1.51
N GLY A 81 -22.43 8.08 -2.60
CA GLY A 81 -21.46 8.25 -3.70
C GLY A 81 -20.26 7.29 -3.68
N GLY A 82 -20.13 6.44 -2.66
CA GLY A 82 -19.03 5.48 -2.55
C GLY A 82 -19.32 4.10 -3.14
N THR A 83 -18.29 3.24 -3.15
CA THR A 83 -18.35 1.79 -3.39
C THR A 83 -17.76 1.05 -2.20
N PRO A 84 -18.20 -0.17 -1.89
CA PRO A 84 -17.53 -0.98 -0.87
C PRO A 84 -16.17 -1.47 -1.39
N CYS A 85 -15.17 -1.49 -0.52
CA CYS A 85 -13.89 -2.15 -0.77
C CYS A 85 -14.12 -3.65 -1.05
N THR A 86 -13.48 -4.19 -2.08
CA THR A 86 -13.68 -5.59 -2.51
C THR A 86 -13.29 -6.63 -1.45
N ILE A 87 -12.36 -6.29 -0.53
CA ILE A 87 -11.88 -7.22 0.50
C ILE A 87 -12.54 -7.00 1.86
N CYS A 88 -12.49 -5.76 2.38
CA CYS A 88 -12.91 -5.48 3.75
C CYS A 88 -14.27 -4.75 3.85
N THR A 89 -14.96 -4.59 2.72
CA THR A 89 -16.29 -3.96 2.58
C THR A 89 -16.44 -2.53 3.06
N ARG A 90 -15.37 -1.92 3.59
CA ARG A 90 -15.32 -0.48 3.94
C ARG A 90 -15.69 0.38 2.74
N ALA A 91 -16.58 1.33 2.93
CA ALA A 91 -16.93 2.29 1.89
C ALA A 91 -15.72 3.20 1.52
N ILE A 92 -15.52 3.37 0.22
CA ILE A 92 -14.45 4.13 -0.43
C ILE A 92 -15.05 4.98 -1.56
N SER A 93 -14.33 6.00 -2.05
CA SER A 93 -14.82 6.85 -3.13
C SER A 93 -14.71 6.15 -4.48
N LYS A 94 -15.68 6.34 -5.37
CA LYS A 94 -15.55 5.92 -6.78
C LYS A 94 -14.38 6.70 -7.44
N PRO A 95 -13.63 6.09 -8.39
CA PRO A 95 -13.79 4.74 -8.95
C PRO A 95 -12.87 3.69 -8.29
N ASN A 96 -12.56 3.83 -7.00
CA ASN A 96 -11.66 2.92 -6.29
C ASN A 96 -12.33 1.59 -5.94
N LEU A 97 -11.50 0.54 -5.84
CA LEU A 97 -11.92 -0.83 -5.50
C LEU A 97 -11.33 -1.29 -4.16
N PHE A 98 -10.21 -0.70 -3.74
CA PHE A 98 -9.50 -1.10 -2.52
C PHE A 98 -9.29 0.09 -1.60
N CYS A 99 -9.38 -0.11 -0.28
CA CYS A 99 -9.11 0.94 0.71
C CYS A 99 -7.62 1.03 1.12
N SER A 100 -6.83 0.01 0.82
CA SER A 100 -5.43 -0.11 1.24
C SER A 100 -4.65 -1.07 0.32
N ILE A 101 -3.32 -1.03 0.43
CA ILE A 101 -2.41 -1.93 -0.29
C ILE A 101 -2.69 -3.39 0.05
N ALA A 102 -2.82 -3.72 1.33
CA ALA A 102 -3.11 -5.09 1.77
C ALA A 102 -4.41 -5.64 1.16
N CYS A 103 -5.46 -4.82 0.98
CA CYS A 103 -6.68 -5.25 0.30
C CYS A 103 -6.44 -5.58 -1.18
N LYS A 104 -5.59 -4.83 -1.88
CA LYS A 104 -5.26 -5.13 -3.29
C LYS A 104 -4.38 -6.37 -3.41
N VAL A 105 -3.37 -6.51 -2.55
CA VAL A 105 -2.45 -7.65 -2.59
C VAL A 105 -3.17 -8.94 -2.18
N LEU A 106 -4.05 -8.90 -1.18
CA LEU A 106 -4.80 -10.09 -0.76
C LEU A 106 -5.68 -10.64 -1.88
N ILE A 107 -6.38 -9.77 -2.63
CA ILE A 107 -7.19 -10.27 -3.76
C ILE A 107 -6.30 -10.88 -4.85
N GLN A 108 -5.13 -10.30 -5.14
CA GLN A 108 -4.21 -10.85 -6.13
C GLN A 108 -3.68 -12.23 -5.71
N ALA A 109 -3.32 -12.37 -4.43
CA ALA A 109 -2.86 -13.65 -3.88
C ALA A 109 -3.96 -14.73 -3.91
N LEU A 110 -5.22 -14.35 -3.70
CA LEU A 110 -6.36 -15.27 -3.78
C LEU A 110 -6.69 -15.69 -5.22
N LEU A 111 -6.53 -14.79 -6.20
CA LEU A 111 -6.83 -15.07 -7.61
C LEU A 111 -5.69 -15.80 -8.32
N TYR A 112 -4.44 -15.61 -7.88
CA TYR A 112 -3.25 -16.21 -8.48
C TYR A 112 -2.37 -16.87 -7.40
N PRO A 113 -2.83 -17.99 -6.80
CA PRO A 113 -2.03 -18.72 -5.85
C PRO A 113 -0.77 -19.27 -6.55
N GLY A 114 0.40 -18.71 -6.24
CA GLY A 114 1.70 -19.21 -6.72
C GLY A 114 2.52 -18.28 -7.61
N THR A 115 2.01 -17.10 -7.99
CA THR A 115 2.85 -16.08 -8.65
C THR A 115 3.61 -15.28 -7.59
N SER A 116 4.94 -15.34 -7.62
CA SER A 116 5.78 -14.42 -6.86
C SER A 116 5.47 -12.98 -7.28
N ILE A 117 5.30 -12.07 -6.31
CA ILE A 117 5.16 -10.64 -6.54
C ILE A 117 6.29 -10.22 -7.50
N PRO A 118 5.99 -9.67 -8.71
CA PRO A 118 7.04 -9.24 -9.62
C PRO A 118 7.90 -8.21 -8.90
N LYS A 119 9.21 -8.47 -8.88
CA LYS A 119 10.23 -7.54 -8.37
C LYS A 119 10.28 -6.27 -9.21
#